data_AF-A0A3D4IQ38-F1
#
_entry.id   AF-A0A3D4IQ38-F1
#
_cell.length_a   1.000
_cell.length_b   1.000
_cell.length_c   1.000
_cell.angle_alpha   90.00
_cell.angle_beta   90.00
_cell.angle_gamma   90.00
#
_symmetry.space_group_name_H-M   'P 1'
#
loop_
_entity.id
_entity.type
_entity.pdbx_description
1 polymer ?
#
loop_
_entity_poly.entity_id
_entity_poly.type
_entity_poly.pdbx_seq_one_letter_code
_entity_poly.pdbx_strand_id
1 'polypeptide(L)'
;MTAILITLLIFRIGVTIGYWKLFEKANVAAWKSLIPIYSEYWLIMIVGKPKWWVLYLFIPILNIFAFYVLLFDLLRCFGKNSLMSQFLIIFIGPV
;
A
#
# COMPACT_ATOMS: atom_id res chain seq x y z
N MET A 1 -12.03 12.87 23.03
CA MET A 1 -11.34 11.57 23.00
C MET A 1 -12.07 10.54 22.14
N THR A 2 -13.40 10.38 22.27
CA THR A 2 -14.21 9.44 21.47
C THR A 2 -14.29 9.77 19.98
N ALA A 3 -14.47 11.06 19.62
CA ALA A 3 -14.56 11.48 18.21
C ALA A 3 -13.28 11.17 17.41
N ILE A 4 -12.10 11.43 17.98
CA ILE A 4 -10.79 11.13 17.35
C ILE A 4 -10.65 9.62 17.09
N LEU A 5 -11.06 8.79 18.05
CA LEU A 5 -11.00 7.33 17.91
C LEU A 5 -11.90 6.84 16.76
N ILE A 6 -13.12 7.38 16.65
CA ILE A 6 -14.06 7.05 15.58
C ILE A 6 -13.52 7.47 14.21
N THR A 7 -12.96 8.67 14.09
CA THR A 7 -12.35 9.14 12.84
C THR A 7 -11.19 8.24 12.39
N LEU A 8 -10.30 7.84 13.32
CA LEU A 8 -9.19 6.94 13.00
C LEU A 8 -9.67 5.56 12.55
N LEU A 9 -10.73 5.03 13.17
CA LEU A 9 -11.31 3.74 12.78
C LEU A 9 -11.92 3.78 11.37
N ILE A 10 -12.68 4.83 11.05
CA ILE A 10 -13.27 5.01 9.71
C ILE A 10 -12.16 5.08 8.65
N PHE A 11 -11.12 5.88 8.90
CA PHE A 11 -9.98 5.99 8.00
C PHE A 11 -9.27 4.64 7.81
N ARG A 12 -9.03 3.91 8.90
CA ARG A 12 -8.35 2.60 8.85
C ARG A 12 -9.15 1.58 8.05
N ILE A 13 -10.48 1.56 8.21
CA ILE A 13 -11.38 0.69 7.45
C ILE A 13 -11.34 1.06 5.95
N GLY A 14 -11.42 2.35 5.63
CA GLY A 14 -11.35 2.83 4.23
C GLY A 14 -10.06 2.40 3.52
N VAL A 15 -8.91 2.59 4.16
CA VAL A 15 -7.60 2.16 3.62
C VAL A 15 -7.56 0.64 3.42
N THR A 16 -8.10 -0.11 4.38
CA THR A 16 -8.12 -1.58 4.31
C THR A 16 -8.95 -2.08 3.13
N ILE A 17 -10.10 -1.44 2.87
CA ILE A 17 -10.95 -1.76 1.71
C ILE A 17 -10.22 -1.44 0.39
N GLY A 18 -9.43 -0.37 0.34
CA GLY A 18 -8.58 -0.04 -0.81
C GLY A 18 -7.59 -1.15 -1.13
N TYR A 19 -6.80 -1.55 -0.13
CA TYR A 19 -5.85 -2.65 -0.25
C TYR A 19 -6.53 -3.98 -0.61
N TRP A 20 -7.71 -4.24 -0.06
CA TRP A 20 -8.49 -5.44 -0.38
C TRP A 20 -8.78 -5.54 -1.88
N LYS A 21 -9.32 -4.47 -2.47
CA LYS A 21 -9.60 -4.41 -3.92
C LYS A 21 -8.33 -4.48 -4.76
N LEU A 22 -7.24 -3.89 -4.27
CA LEU A 22 -5.95 -3.95 -4.96
C LEU A 22 -5.41 -5.39 -5.00
N PHE A 23 -5.55 -6.14 -3.91
CA PHE A 23 -5.10 -7.53 -3.83
C PHE A 23 -5.95 -8.45 -4.71
N GLU A 24 -7.27 -8.25 -4.75
CA GLU A 24 -8.16 -8.98 -5.67
C GLU A 24 -7.74 -8.77 -7.13
N LYS A 25 -7.44 -7.53 -7.53
CA LYS A 25 -6.95 -7.22 -8.89
C LYS A 25 -5.59 -7.87 -9.19
N ALA A 26 -4.78 -8.09 -8.18
CA ALA A 26 -3.47 -8.73 -8.30
C ALA A 26 -3.53 -10.27 -8.13
N ASN A 27 -4.73 -10.88 -8.09
CA ASN A 27 -4.93 -12.32 -7.82
C ASN A 27 -4.32 -12.79 -6.48
N VAL A 28 -4.24 -11.89 -5.49
CA VAL A 28 -3.81 -12.19 -4.12
C VAL A 28 -5.05 -12.28 -3.22
N ALA A 29 -5.08 -13.28 -2.33
CA ALA A 29 -6.17 -13.44 -1.39
C ALA A 29 -6.39 -12.17 -0.56
N ALA A 30 -7.59 -11.58 -0.68
CA ALA A 30 -7.84 -10.22 -0.25
C ALA A 30 -7.79 -10.01 1.27
N TRP A 31 -8.09 -11.05 2.04
CA TRP A 31 -7.96 -11.04 3.51
C TRP A 31 -6.53 -10.72 3.99
N LYS A 32 -5.51 -10.93 3.13
CA LYS A 32 -4.11 -10.60 3.44
C LYS A 32 -3.90 -9.10 3.65
N SER A 33 -4.80 -8.26 3.14
CA SER A 33 -4.81 -6.81 3.36
C SER A 33 -5.14 -6.39 4.80
N LEU A 34 -5.80 -7.27 5.57
CA LEU A 34 -6.23 -6.97 6.94
C LEU A 34 -5.05 -6.89 7.92
N ILE A 35 -3.97 -7.63 7.64
CA ILE A 35 -2.82 -7.79 8.53
C ILE A 35 -1.71 -6.82 8.09
N PRO A 36 -1.36 -5.78 8.87
CA PRO A 36 -0.51 -4.66 8.40
C PRO A 36 0.85 -5.07 7.84
N ILE A 37 1.59 -5.92 8.54
CA ILE A 37 2.94 -6.34 8.09
C ILE A 37 2.83 -7.32 6.92
N TYR A 38 1.80 -8.16 6.93
CA TYR A 38 1.61 -9.17 5.90
C TYR A 38 1.12 -8.54 4.59
N SER A 39 0.29 -7.50 4.65
CA SER A 39 -0.15 -6.76 3.48
C SER A 39 1.04 -6.13 2.76
N GLU A 40 1.98 -5.53 3.49
CA GLU A 40 3.18 -4.96 2.89
C GLU A 40 4.07 -6.02 2.24
N TYR A 41 4.26 -7.17 2.89
CA TYR A 41 4.99 -8.30 2.32
C TYR A 41 4.37 -8.76 0.98
N TRP A 42 3.04 -8.86 0.91
CA TRP A 42 2.37 -9.23 -0.34
C TRP A 42 2.42 -8.12 -1.39
N LEU A 43 2.34 -6.85 -0.99
CA LEU A 43 2.49 -5.72 -1.90
C LEU A 43 3.88 -5.73 -2.56
N ILE A 44 4.93 -5.97 -1.78
CA ILE A 44 6.30 -6.17 -2.30
C ILE A 44 6.34 -7.29 -3.34
N MET A 45 5.66 -8.42 -3.08
CA MET A 45 5.60 -9.53 -4.03
C MET A 45 4.78 -9.20 -5.29
N ILE A 46 3.67 -8.47 -5.18
CA ILE A 46 2.85 -8.02 -6.33
C ILE A 46 3.68 -7.12 -7.25
N VAL A 47 4.47 -6.23 -6.66
CA VAL A 47 5.36 -5.31 -7.38
C VAL A 47 6.58 -6.03 -7.99
N GLY A 48 6.86 -7.27 -7.56
CA GLY A 48 8.01 -8.04 -8.03
C GLY A 48 9.34 -7.63 -7.39
N LYS A 49 9.30 -6.98 -6.22
CA LYS A 49 10.50 -6.64 -5.44
C LYS A 49 10.92 -7.81 -4.54
N PRO A 50 12.21 -7.89 -4.17
CA PRO A 50 12.66 -9.00 -3.35
C PRO A 50 12.15 -8.88 -1.90
N LYS A 51 11.83 -10.03 -1.29
CA LYS A 51 11.14 -10.13 0.00
C LYS A 51 11.82 -9.40 1.17
N TRP A 52 13.15 -9.24 1.12
CA TRP A 52 13.91 -8.50 2.13
C TRP A 52 13.60 -7.00 2.16
N TRP A 53 12.90 -6.47 1.15
CA TRP A 53 12.41 -5.08 1.18
C TRP A 53 11.48 -4.79 2.36
N VAL A 54 10.86 -5.82 2.95
CA VAL A 54 10.04 -5.64 4.15
C VAL A 54 10.87 -5.09 5.33
N LEU A 55 12.19 -5.33 5.34
CA LEU A 55 13.10 -4.79 6.35
C LEU A 55 13.22 -3.27 6.27
N TYR A 56 13.17 -2.69 5.07
CA TYR A 56 13.21 -1.24 4.91
C TYR A 56 12.01 -0.56 5.56
N LEU A 57 10.89 -1.27 5.71
CA LEU A 57 9.68 -0.73 6.34
C LEU A 57 9.86 -0.53 7.86
N PHE A 58 10.84 -1.17 8.49
CA PHE A 58 11.12 -0.99 9.91
C PHE A 58 12.11 0.16 10.20
N ILE A 59 12.77 0.70 9.17
CA ILE A 59 13.75 1.78 9.32
C ILE A 59 13.06 3.10 8.94
N PRO A 60 12.83 4.06 9.85
CA PRO A 60 11.94 5.20 9.62
C PRO A 60 12.23 6.02 8.36
N ILE A 61 13.50 6.34 8.11
CA ILE A 61 13.90 7.15 6.95
C ILE A 61 13.77 6.33 5.67
N LEU A 62 14.22 5.07 5.68
CA LEU A 62 14.16 4.20 4.51
C LEU A 62 12.74 3.74 4.19
N ASN A 63 11.86 3.63 5.20
CA ASN A 63 10.47 3.26 5.05
C ASN A 63 9.77 4.22 4.09
N ILE A 64 9.98 5.53 4.25
CA ILE A 64 9.36 6.55 3.41
C ILE A 64 9.78 6.36 1.95
N PHE A 65 11.08 6.22 1.68
CA PHE A 65 11.58 5.99 0.32
C PHE A 65 11.09 4.65 -0.26
N ALA A 66 11.14 3.59 0.53
CA ALA A 66 10.68 2.26 0.12
C ALA A 66 9.20 2.29 -0.25
N PHE A 67 8.37 2.98 0.53
CA PHE A 67 6.94 3.11 0.28
C PHE A 67 6.67 3.84 -1.05
N TYR A 68 7.33 4.97 -1.32
CA TYR A 68 7.16 5.68 -2.59
C TYR A 68 7.61 4.85 -3.80
N VAL A 69 8.73 4.14 -3.69
CA VAL A 69 9.18 3.26 -4.77
C VAL A 69 8.17 2.14 -5.02
N LEU A 70 7.65 1.52 -3.95
CA LEU A 70 6.63 0.49 -4.06
C LEU A 70 5.33 1.04 -4.70
N LEU A 71 4.90 2.25 -4.35
CA LEU A 71 3.72 2.90 -4.95
C LEU A 71 3.89 3.16 -6.45
N PHE A 72 5.02 3.71 -6.87
CA PHE A 72 5.26 3.98 -8.29
C PHE A 72 5.38 2.70 -9.11
N ASP A 73 6.05 1.68 -8.56
CA ASP A 73 6.13 0.39 -9.25
C ASP A 73 4.78 -0.34 -9.25
N LEU A 74 3.96 -0.19 -8.22
CA LEU A 74 2.57 -0.68 -8.19
C LEU A 74 1.73 -0.05 -9.30
N LEU A 75 1.84 1.27 -9.51
CA LEU A 75 1.18 1.95 -10.64
C LEU A 75 1.61 1.36 -11.98
N ARG A 76 2.92 1.10 -12.14
CA ARG A 76 3.47 0.49 -13.36
C ARG A 76 2.93 -0.92 -13.58
N CYS A 77 2.80 -1.72 -12.53
CA CYS A 77 2.18 -3.05 -12.60
C CYS A 77 0.72 -2.98 -13.07
N PHE A 78 0.00 -1.91 -12.75
CA PHE A 78 -1.38 -1.67 -13.22
C PHE A 78 -1.47 -0.84 -14.52
N GLY A 79 -0.34 -0.62 -15.22
CA GLY A 79 -0.30 0.13 -16.50
C GLY A 79 -0.54 1.64 -16.38
N LYS A 80 -0.53 2.19 -15.15
CA LYS A 80 -0.78 3.61 -14.88
C LYS A 80 0.51 4.42 -14.89
N ASN A 81 1.07 4.66 -16.07
CA ASN A 81 2.38 5.31 -16.21
C ASN A 81 2.32 6.84 -16.32
N SER A 82 1.12 7.45 -16.32
CA SER A 82 0.99 8.89 -16.51
C SER A 82 1.60 9.68 -15.35
N LEU A 83 2.22 10.84 -15.64
CA LEU A 83 2.75 11.73 -14.61
C LEU A 83 1.65 12.17 -13.64
N MET A 84 0.44 12.43 -14.14
CA MET A 84 -0.72 12.75 -13.30
C MET A 84 -1.05 11.62 -12.32
N SER A 85 -1.01 10.36 -12.76
CA SER A 85 -1.23 9.21 -11.87
C SER A 85 -0.15 9.10 -10.79
N GLN A 86 1.11 9.38 -11.14
CA GLN A 86 2.23 9.38 -10.19
C GLN A 86 2.15 10.54 -9.18
N PHE A 87 1.67 11.72 -9.58
CA PHE A 87 1.43 12.81 -8.62
C PHE A 87 0.24 12.52 -7.70
N LEU A 88 -0.86 11.98 -8.23
CA LEU A 88 -2.07 11.69 -7.47
C LEU A 88 -1.85 10.63 -6.39
N ILE A 89 -1.05 9.59 -6.66
CA ILE A 89 -0.82 8.50 -5.68
C ILE A 89 -0.07 8.97 -4.43
N ILE A 90 0.70 10.06 -4.51
CA ILE A 90 1.43 10.62 -3.36
C ILE A 90 0.46 11.13 -2.29
N PHE A 91 -0.69 11.69 -2.71
CA PHE A 91 -1.70 12.24 -1.81
C PHE A 91 -2.77 11.22 -1.40
N ILE A 92 -3.09 10.27 -2.29
CA ILE A 92 -4.19 9.31 -2.10
C ILE A 92 -3.68 8.00 -1.48
N GLY A 93 -2.42 7.64 -1.71
CA GLY A 93 -1.88 6.32 -1.35
C GLY A 93 -2.33 5.22 -2.31
N PRO A 94 -2.06 3.93 -1.99
CA PRO A 94 -2.35 2.77 -2.85
C PRO A 94 -3.84 2.37 -2.91
N VAL A 95 -4.75 3.30 -2.61
CA VAL A 95 -6.21 3.08 -2.52
C VAL A 95 -6.92 3.45 -3.82
#